data_AF-A0A964LHK7-F1
#
_entry.id   AF-A0A964LHK7-F1
#
_cell.length_a   1.000
_cell.length_b   1.000
_cell.length_c   1.000
_cell.angle_alpha   90.00
_cell.angle_beta   90.00
_cell.angle_gamma   90.00
#
_symmetry.space_group_name_H-M   'P 1'
#
loop_
_entity.id
_entity.type
_entity.pdbx_description
1 polymer ?
#
loop_
_entity_poly.entity_id
_entity_poly.type
_entity_poly.pdbx_seq_one_letter_code
_entity_poly.pdbx_strand_id
1 'polypeptide(L)' 'MTELGPKLGHGGRIPGYRTDMGYYPDGGFSVVIQMNTDRKPMTDRIGDYAAVLARREALQVQTSGLSLE' A
#
# COMPACT_ATOMS: atom_id res chain seq x y z
N MET A 1 -3.55 -8.16 11.30
CA MET A 1 -2.13 -8.25 10.88
C MET A 1 -2.12 -8.43 9.37
N THR A 2 -1.29 -7.68 8.63
CA THR A 2 -1.19 -7.80 7.18
C THR A 2 -0.05 -8.74 6.79
N GLU A 3 0.06 -9.12 5.52
CA GLU A 3 1.23 -9.86 5.00
C GLU A 3 2.54 -9.09 5.15
N LEU A 4 2.46 -7.78 5.39
CA LEU A 4 3.59 -6.85 5.55
C LEU A 4 3.85 -6.50 7.02
N GLY A 5 3.20 -7.21 7.95
CA GLY A 5 3.31 -6.97 9.39
C GLY A 5 2.21 -6.03 9.94
N PRO A 6 2.48 -5.34 11.07
CA PRO A 6 1.55 -4.37 11.64
C PRO A 6 1.37 -3.18 10.69
N LYS A 7 0.14 -2.65 10.62
CA LYS A 7 -0.22 -1.47 9.85
C LYS A 7 -0.70 -0.39 10.81
N LEU A 8 -0.08 0.78 10.74
CA LEU A 8 -0.49 1.97 11.47
C LEU A 8 -1.02 3.00 10.46
N GLY A 9 -2.26 3.44 10.61
CA GLY A 9 -2.81 4.41 9.66
C GLY A 9 -4.30 4.66 9.80
N HIS A 10 -4.79 5.53 8.93
CA HIS A 10 -6.18 5.94 8.88
C HIS A 10 -6.57 6.32 7.45
N GLY A 11 -7.86 6.32 7.16
CA GLY A 11 -8.39 6.76 5.87
C GLY A 11 -9.48 7.82 6.08
N GLY A 12 -9.60 8.73 5.13
CA GLY A 12 -10.66 9.73 5.10
C GLY A 12 -11.74 9.37 4.09
N ARG A 13 -12.97 9.80 4.33
CA ARG A 13 -14.04 9.75 3.34
C ARG A 13 -14.82 11.05 3.35
N ILE A 14 -14.98 11.64 2.17
CA ILE A 14 -15.93 12.73 1.89
C ILE A 14 -16.83 12.27 0.72
N PRO A 15 -17.98 12.91 0.46
CA PRO A 15 -18.80 12.57 -0.70
C PRO A 15 -17.98 12.62 -2.00
N GLY A 16 -18.03 11.52 -2.76
CA GLY A 16 -17.29 11.36 -4.03
C GLY A 16 -15.78 11.14 -3.92
N TYR A 17 -15.18 11.04 -2.73
CA TYR A 17 -13.73 10.85 -2.59
C TYR A 17 -13.33 10.10 -1.31
N ARG A 18 -12.29 9.27 -1.42
CA ARG A 18 -11.79 8.48 -0.29
C ARG A 18 -10.27 8.38 -0.32
N THR A 19 -9.69 8.32 0.88
CA THR A 19 -8.27 8.02 1.08
C THR A 19 -8.08 6.81 1.99
N ASP A 20 -6.95 6.14 1.83
CA ASP A 20 -6.42 5.16 2.78
C ASP A 20 -4.92 5.38 2.92
N MET A 21 -4.39 5.29 4.13
CA MET A 21 -2.95 5.37 4.39
C MET A 21 -2.52 4.28 5.37
N GLY A 22 -1.33 3.74 5.17
CA GLY A 22 -0.73 2.76 6.05
C GLY A 22 0.78 2.89 6.10
N TYR A 23 1.33 2.98 7.30
CA TYR A 23 2.74 2.82 7.60
C TYR A 23 3.00 1.38 8.07
N TYR A 24 4.02 0.75 7.50
CA TYR A 24 4.46 -0.62 7.78
C TYR A 24 5.87 -0.56 8.39
N PRO A 25 5.99 -0.51 9.73
CA PRO A 25 7.27 -0.25 10.40
C PRO A 25 8.32 -1.33 10.10
N ASP A 26 7.91 -2.60 10.08
CA ASP A 26 8.79 -3.74 9.79
C ASP A 26 9.43 -3.65 8.39
N GLY A 27 8.72 -3.02 7.45
CA GLY A 27 9.19 -2.80 6.09
C GLY A 27 9.85 -1.44 5.86
N GLY A 28 9.73 -0.49 6.79
CA GLY A 28 10.24 0.87 6.65
C GLY A 28 9.59 1.66 5.51
N PHE A 29 8.34 1.37 5.15
CA PHE A 29 7.64 2.07 4.06
C PHE A 29 6.21 2.47 4.42
N SER A 30 5.69 3.45 3.67
CA SER A 30 4.32 3.94 3.78
C SER A 30 3.62 3.84 2.43
N VAL A 31 2.31 3.58 2.46
CA VAL A 31 1.44 3.58 1.29
C VAL A 31 0.31 4.56 1.50
N VAL A 32 0.02 5.36 0.47
CA VAL A 32 -1.09 6.31 0.44
C VAL A 32 -1.88 6.05 -0.83
N ILE A 33 -3.20 5.88 -0.69
CA ILE A 33 -4.12 5.71 -1.80
C ILE A 33 -5.15 6.82 -1.77
N GLN A 34 -5.40 7.39 -2.95
CA GLN A 34 -6.45 8.36 -3.20
C GLN A 34 -7.40 7.80 -4.26
N MET A 35 -8.69 7.85 -4.00
CA MET A 35 -9.74 7.33 -4.86
C MET A 35 -10.74 8.45 -5.17
N ASN A 36 -11.01 8.68 -6.45
CA ASN A 36 -12.03 9.62 -6.96
C ASN A 36 -13.47 9.08 -6.81
N THR A 37 -13.70 8.31 -5.76
CA THR A 37 -15.01 7.77 -5.38
C THR A 37 -15.04 7.56 -3.88
N ASP A 38 -16.20 7.74 -3.27
CA ASP A 38 -16.48 7.41 -1.86
C ASP A 38 -17.10 6.03 -1.68
N ARG A 39 -17.39 5.34 -2.80
CA ARG A 39 -17.88 3.97 -2.80
C ARG A 39 -16.84 3.08 -2.13
N LYS A 40 -17.31 2.30 -1.15
CA LYS A 40 -16.48 1.31 -0.49
C LYS A 40 -16.06 0.26 -1.55
N PRO A 41 -14.77 0.05 -1.79
CA PRO A 41 -14.34 -1.03 -2.67
C PRO A 41 -14.82 -2.37 -2.10
N MET A 42 -14.99 -3.40 -2.94
CA MET A 42 -15.34 -4.75 -2.47
C MET A 42 -14.35 -5.31 -1.43
N THR A 43 -13.15 -4.74 -1.35
CA THR A 43 -12.18 -5.02 -0.30
C THR A 43 -11.80 -3.73 0.45
N ASP A 44 -11.96 -3.75 1.78
CA ASP A 44 -11.42 -2.71 2.67
C ASP A 44 -9.87 -2.71 2.70
N ARG A 45 -9.23 -3.64 1.99
CA ARG A 45 -7.79 -3.86 2.01
C ARG A 45 -7.08 -3.38 0.74
N ILE A 46 -7.69 -2.47 -0.04
CA ILE A 46 -7.05 -1.92 -1.25
C ILE A 46 -5.66 -1.32 -0.93
N GLY A 47 -5.52 -0.67 0.23
CA GLY A 47 -4.24 -0.21 0.79
C GLY A 47 -3.19 -1.31 0.90
N ASP A 48 -3.61 -2.44 1.47
CA ASP A 48 -2.72 -3.56 1.76
C ASP A 48 -2.31 -4.29 0.47
N TYR A 49 -3.23 -4.45 -0.49
CA TYR A 49 -2.91 -5.03 -1.80
C TYR A 49 -1.93 -4.17 -2.58
N ALA A 50 -2.16 -2.85 -2.63
CA ALA A 50 -1.22 -1.94 -3.27
C ALA A 50 0.16 -1.98 -2.61
N ALA A 51 0.21 -2.11 -1.28
CA ALA A 51 1.44 -2.24 -0.51
C ALA A 51 2.21 -3.51 -0.85
N VAL A 52 1.52 -4.66 -0.96
CA VAL A 52 2.15 -5.92 -1.36
C VAL A 52 2.74 -5.83 -2.77
N LEU A 53 2.00 -5.23 -3.71
CA LEU A 53 2.47 -5.04 -5.09
C LEU A 53 3.68 -4.10 -5.14
N ALA A 54 3.62 -2.95 -4.46
CA ALA A 54 4.73 -2.00 -4.40
C ALA A 54 6.00 -2.62 -3.81
N ARG A 55 5.87 -3.45 -2.76
CA ARG A 55 7.01 -4.17 -2.16
C ARG A 55 7.60 -5.19 -3.13
N ARG A 56 6.78 -5.94 -3.88
CA ARG A 56 7.24 -6.92 -4.87
C ARG A 56 8.03 -6.24 -6.00
N GLU A 57 7.51 -5.15 -6.55
CA GLU A 57 8.19 -4.36 -7.59
C GLU A 57 9.51 -3.79 -7.08
N ALA A 58 9.54 -3.22 -5.86
CA ALA A 58 10.77 -2.69 -5.28
C ALA A 58 11.87 -3.75 -5.11
N LEU A 59 11.50 -4.98 -4.73
CA LEU A 59 12.43 -6.11 -4.63
C LEU A 59 12.93 -6.59 -6.01
N GLN A 60 12.05 -6.61 -7.02
CA GLN A 60 12.44 -6.96 -8.40
C GLN A 60 13.42 -5.96 -9.00
N VAL A 61 13.21 -4.66 -8.78
CA VAL A 61 14.15 -3.61 -9.21
C VAL A 61 15.51 -3.76 -8.52
N GLN A 62 15.54 -4.02 -7.21
CA GLN A 62 16.79 -4.25 -6.48
C GLN A 62 17.55 -5.48 -7.00
N THR A 63 16.84 -6.56 -7.32
CA THR A 63 17.46 -7.81 -7.81
C THR A 63 17.99 -7.64 -9.24
N SER A 64 17.28 -6.88 -10.08
CA SER A 64 17.68 -6.61 -11.46
C SER A 64 18.89 -5.67 -11.57
N GLY A 65 19.08 -4.79 -10.58
CA GLY A 65 20.26 -3.92 -10.48
C GLY A 65 21.54 -4.63 -9.99
N LEU A 66 21.43 -5.85 -9.47
CA LEU A 66 22.56 -6.68 -8.99
C LEU A 66 23.07 -7.70 -10.03
N SER A 67 22.47 -7.74 -11.22
CA SER A 67 22.78 -8.72 -12.29
C SER A 67 23.73 -8.18 -13.39
N LEU A 68 24.67 -7.30 -13.05
CA LEU A 68 25.64 -6.73 -13.99
C LEU A 68 27.08 -7.22 -13.73
N GLU A 69 27.24 -8.49 -13.33
CA GLU A 69 28.54 -9.19 -13.36
C GLU A 69 28.61 -10.17 -14.54
#